data_AF-A0A6C0D0N1-F1
#
_entry.id   AF-A0A6C0D0N1-F1
#
_cell.length_a   1.000
_cell.length_b   1.000
_cell.length_c   1.000
_cell.angle_alpha   90.00
_cell.angle_beta   90.00
_cell.angle_gamma   90.00
#
_symmetry.space_group_name_H-M   'P 1'
#
loop_
_entity.id
_entity.type
_entity.pdbx_description
1 polymer ?
#
loop_
_entity_poly.entity_id
_entity_poly.type
_entity_poly.pdbx_seq_one_letter_code
_entity_poly.pdbx_strand_id
1 'polypeptide(L)' 'MAKKLSSWNLFVKKVYKENPGKTFGQCLKIASTLKNQGKMGNAKNMTKSKGKKKGKSRKSRR' A
#
# COMPACT_ATOMS: atom_id res chain seq x y z
N MET A 1 -15.32 -9.16 -20.29
CA MET A 1 -14.78 -9.55 -18.96
C MET A 1 -13.58 -8.66 -18.66
N ALA A 2 -13.64 -7.78 -17.65
CA ALA A 2 -12.55 -6.83 -17.37
C ALA A 2 -11.33 -7.55 -16.78
N LYS A 3 -10.14 -7.38 -17.38
CA LYS A 3 -8.90 -7.93 -16.86
C LYS A 3 -8.58 -7.30 -15.50
N LYS A 4 -8.53 -8.12 -14.44
CA LYS A 4 -8.10 -7.67 -13.11
C LYS A 4 -6.64 -7.22 -13.17
N LEU A 5 -6.37 -6.05 -12.60
CA LEU A 5 -5.02 -5.52 -12.51
C LEU A 5 -4.19 -6.34 -11.50
N SER A 6 -2.93 -6.60 -11.86
CA SER A 6 -1.99 -7.24 -10.95
C SER A 6 -1.64 -6.34 -9.77
N SER A 7 -1.19 -6.94 -8.67
CA SER A 7 -0.70 -6.24 -7.47
C SER A 7 0.39 -5.23 -7.80
N TRP A 8 1.23 -5.53 -8.79
CA TRP A 8 2.26 -4.63 -9.30
C TRP A 8 1.68 -3.38 -9.94
N ASN A 9 0.66 -3.53 -10.78
CA ASN A 9 0.05 -2.40 -11.46
C ASN A 9 -0.69 -1.47 -10.47
N LEU A 10 -1.31 -2.06 -9.45
CA LEU A 10 -1.92 -1.29 -8.36
C LEU A 10 -0.86 -0.52 -7.55
N PHE A 11 0.29 -1.13 -7.31
CA PHE A 11 1.39 -0.50 -6.59
C PHE A 11 2.02 0.65 -7.38
N VAL A 12 2.31 0.46 -8.67
CA VAL A 12 2.83 1.52 -9.54
C VAL A 12 1.84 2.69 -9.64
N LYS A 13 0.54 2.42 -9.77
CA LYS A 13 -0.50 3.45 -9.73
C LYS A 13 -0.49 4.25 -8.43
N LYS A 14 -0.23 3.60 -7.30
CA LYS A 14 -0.13 4.26 -5.99
C LYS A 14 1.11 5.16 -5.92
N VAL A 15 2.28 4.65 -6.32
CA VAL A 15 3.52 5.43 -6.36
C VAL A 15 3.38 6.65 -7.27
N TYR A 16 2.72 6.50 -8.42
CA TYR A 16 2.45 7.60 -9.34
C TYR A 16 1.55 8.68 -8.73
N LYS A 17 0.49 8.29 -8.01
CA LYS A 17 -0.37 9.24 -7.28
C LYS A 17 0.36 9.98 -6.15
N GLU A 18 1.28 9.32 -5.47
CA GLU A 18 2.07 9.89 -4.37
C GLU A 18 3.21 10.79 -4.86
N ASN A 19 3.55 10.75 -6.15
CA ASN A 19 4.63 11.54 -6.74
C ASN A 19 4.13 12.38 -7.93
N PRO A 20 3.24 13.37 -7.70
CA PRO A 20 2.84 14.29 -8.76
C PRO A 20 4.05 15.07 -9.29
N GLY A 21 4.17 15.19 -10.60
CA GLY A 21 5.28 15.89 -11.27
C GLY A 21 6.47 15.02 -11.69
N LYS A 22 6.54 13.76 -11.27
CA LYS A 22 7.54 12.80 -11.80
C LYS A 22 7.01 12.09 -13.04
N THR A 23 7.91 11.78 -13.97
CA THR A 23 7.54 10.99 -15.15
C THR A 23 7.23 9.55 -14.77
N PHE A 24 6.41 8.88 -15.58
CA PHE A 24 6.02 7.50 -15.30
C PHE A 24 7.26 6.57 -15.18
N GLY A 25 8.28 6.77 -16.01
CA GLY A 25 9.54 6.02 -15.94
C GLY A 25 10.30 6.22 -14.62
N GLN A 26 10.29 7.43 -14.06
CA GLN A 26 10.87 7.68 -12.73
C GLN A 26 10.05 7.00 -11.64
N CYS A 27 8.72 7.02 -11.74
CA CYS A 27 7.84 6.32 -10.81
C CYS A 27 8.03 4.80 -10.86
N LEU A 28 8.34 4.21 -12.04
CA LEU A 28 8.70 2.79 -12.15
C LEU A 28 10.02 2.47 -11.43
N LYS A 29 11.04 3.32 -11.57
CA LYS A 29 12.31 3.17 -10.83
C LYS A 29 12.08 3.23 -9.33
N ILE A 30 11.30 4.22 -8.87
CA ILE A 30 10.94 4.37 -7.44
C ILE A 30 10.16 3.15 -6.96
N ALA A 31 9.17 2.69 -7.72
CA ALA A 31 8.39 1.50 -7.38
C ALA A 31 9.28 0.25 -7.30
N SER A 32 10.26 0.09 -8.20
CA SER A 32 11.22 -1.02 -8.15
C SER A 32 12.07 -0.97 -6.88
N THR A 33 12.59 0.20 -6.51
CA THR A 33 13.36 0.38 -5.28
C THR A 33 12.50 0.07 -4.04
N LEU A 34 11.26 0.57 -3.99
CA LEU A 34 10.35 0.30 -2.88
C LEU A 34 9.93 -1.17 -2.79
N LYS A 35 9.81 -1.86 -3.93
CA LYS A 35 9.58 -3.31 -3.97
C LYS A 35 10.74 -4.08 -3.36
N ASN A 36 11.98 -3.72 -3.73
CA ASN A 36 13.19 -4.36 -3.18
C ASN A 36 13.36 -4.10 -1.68
N GLN A 37 12.87 -2.95 -1.19
CA GLN A 37 12.77 -2.64 0.24
C GLN A 37 11.64 -3.40 0.98
N GLY A 38 10.93 -4.31 0.32
CA GLY A 38 9.81 -5.06 0.89
C GLY A 38 8.51 -4.24 1.09
N LYS A 39 8.49 -2.96 0.69
CA LYS A 39 7.33 -2.07 0.91
C LYS A 39 6.12 -2.37 0.01
N MET A 40 6.27 -3.23 -1.01
CA MET A 40 5.16 -3.68 -1.85
C MET A 40 4.18 -4.59 -1.08
N GLY A 41 4.65 -5.38 -0.11
CA GLY A 41 3.82 -6.27 0.71
C GLY A 41 2.89 -5.52 1.69
N ASN A 42 3.31 -4.34 2.14
CA ASN A 42 2.55 -3.51 3.09
C ASN A 42 1.30 -2.86 2.47
N ALA A 43 1.13 -2.93 1.15
CA ALA A 43 -0.07 -2.43 0.47
C ALA A 43 -1.35 -3.18 0.91
N LYS A 44 -1.25 -4.44 1.37
CA LYS A 44 -2.40 -5.18 1.93
C LYS A 44 -2.92 -4.59 3.25
N ASN A 45 -2.10 -3.84 3.99
CA ASN A 45 -2.48 -3.26 5.28
C ASN A 45 -2.98 -1.81 5.20
N MET A 46 -2.82 -1.13 4.04
CA MET A 46 -3.27 0.27 3.89
C MET A 46 -4.73 0.43 3.45
N THR A 47 -5.47 -0.65 3.18
CA THR A 47 -6.91 -0.60 2.89
C THR A 47 -7.81 -0.81 4.12
N LYS A 48 -7.27 -0.83 5.34
CA LYS A 48 -8.06 -1.02 6.57
C LYS A 48 -8.09 0.18 7.53
N SER A 49 -7.81 1.38 7.03
CA SER A 49 -7.89 2.63 7.81
C SER A 49 -9.25 3.35 7.67
N LYS A 50 -10.37 2.62 7.78
CA LYS A 50 -11.69 3.21 8.11
C LYS A 50 -12.49 2.23 8.95
N GLY A 51 -12.14 2.18 10.23
CA GLY A 51 -12.86 1.40 11.24
C GLY A 51 -12.57 1.95 12.62
N LYS A 52 -13.15 3.12 12.95
CA LYS A 52 -13.37 3.51 14.35
C LYS A 52 -14.11 2.36 15.06
N LYS A 53 -13.55 1.82 16.15
CA LYS A 53 -14.26 1.36 17.35
C LYS A 53 -13.19 1.08 18.43
N LYS A 54 -12.95 2.06 19.31
CA LYS A 54 -13.39 2.08 20.73
C LYS A 54 -13.01 0.79 21.46
N GLY A 55 -12.04 0.91 22.37
CA GLY A 55 -11.38 -0.22 23.01
C GLY A 55 -12.17 -0.93 24.10
N LYS A 56 -11.43 -1.75 24.86
CA LYS A 56 -11.66 -2.05 26.27
C LYS A 56 -10.38 -2.64 26.83
N SER A 57 -9.82 -1.94 27.81
CA SER A 57 -8.92 -2.48 28.81
C SER A 57 -9.65 -3.52 29.68
N ARG A 58 -8.86 -4.22 30.52
CA ARG A 58 -9.20 -5.23 31.54
C ARG A 58 -9.07 -6.67 31.01
N LYS A 59 -8.47 -7.63 31.70
CA LYS A 59 -8.20 -7.78 33.14
C LYS A 59 -7.16 -8.88 33.35
N SER A 60 -6.38 -8.77 34.42
CA SER A 60 -5.51 -9.83 34.93
C SER A 60 -6.27 -11.08 35.40
N ARG A 61 -5.60 -12.23 35.33
CA ARG A 61 -5.72 -13.52 36.07
C ARG A 61 -5.10 -14.60 35.18
N ARG A 62 -4.22 -15.50 35.63
CA ARG A 62 -3.94 -16.06 36.96
C ARG A 62 -2.44 -16.23 37.13
#